data_AF-A0A496UMI0-F1
#
_entry.id   AF-A0A496UMI0-F1
#
_cell.length_a   1.000
_cell.length_b   1.000
_cell.length_c   1.000
_cell.angle_alpha   90.00
_cell.angle_beta   90.00
_cell.angle_gamma   90.00
#
_symmetry.space_group_name_H-M   'P 1'
#
loop_
_entity.id
_entity.type
_entity.pdbx_description
1 polymer ?
#
loop_
_entity_poly.entity_id
_entity_poly.type
_entity_poly.pdbx_seq_one_letter_code
_entity_poly.pdbx_strand_id
1 'polypeptide(L)'
;MSPTLIVIAGYLAADIFLGGYTAALAVLALGLGEFLFLLVFRGTKHPALILEGAVLASAGLAGEMLAALGYSGAGYVLLELILAGVLLISTARGKPWLASQMKRVAGFSAGREFTGEMSIVMGLVFLSHGILLAILIVLKGSVPVMGAILTFVVLYLLAVFHLRIKQRRRSRESAPRLVKGEEDRLILELSEEKLGSMVLKLGTVTIVTDVEIAENLPVHKFLETLERYLKYQGCRAVRFTVWDGDEITLEMSGYRKTPAGWNKIL
;
A
#
# COMPACT_ATOMS: atom_id res chain seq x y z
N MET A 1 18.78 1.41 11.06
CA MET A 1 18.35 0.74 9.81
C MET A 1 17.93 -0.69 10.12
N SER A 2 16.87 -1.16 9.48
CA SER A 2 16.33 -2.52 9.65
C SER A 2 17.03 -3.46 8.66
N PRO A 3 17.49 -4.63 9.10
CA PRO A 3 18.58 -5.37 8.44
C PRO A 3 18.32 -5.88 7.01
N THR A 4 17.10 -6.28 6.67
CA THR A 4 16.82 -6.85 5.33
C THR A 4 17.06 -5.90 4.15
N LEU A 5 17.11 -4.58 4.36
CA LEU A 5 17.46 -3.62 3.29
C LEU A 5 18.97 -3.58 3.03
N ILE A 6 19.79 -3.99 4.00
CA ILE A 6 21.26 -3.97 3.89
C ILE A 6 21.72 -5.11 2.98
N VAL A 7 21.13 -6.31 3.07
CA VAL A 7 21.46 -7.41 2.14
C VAL A 7 21.11 -7.05 0.69
N ILE A 8 19.95 -6.43 0.44
CA ILE A 8 19.54 -6.01 -0.91
C ILE A 8 20.41 -4.85 -1.42
N ALA A 9 20.68 -3.85 -0.59
CA ALA A 9 21.58 -2.75 -0.95
C ALA A 9 23.02 -3.24 -1.18
N GLY A 10 23.46 -4.20 -0.37
CA GLY A 10 24.73 -4.88 -0.48
C GLY A 10 24.83 -5.73 -1.75
N TYR A 11 23.74 -6.37 -2.18
CA TYR A 11 23.63 -7.02 -3.48
C TYR A 11 23.79 -6.04 -4.62
N LEU A 12 23.07 -4.92 -4.62
CA LEU A 12 23.22 -3.89 -5.66
C LEU A 12 24.64 -3.31 -5.69
N ALA A 13 25.24 -3.06 -4.52
CA ALA A 13 26.62 -2.58 -4.44
C ALA A 13 27.62 -3.65 -4.94
N ALA A 14 27.44 -4.91 -4.53
CA ALA A 14 28.29 -6.00 -5.00
C ALA A 14 28.16 -6.21 -6.51
N ASP A 15 26.97 -6.10 -7.08
CA ASP A 15 26.76 -6.23 -8.53
C ASP A 15 27.35 -5.06 -9.34
N ILE A 16 27.38 -3.85 -8.76
CA ILE A 16 27.98 -2.67 -9.40
C ILE A 16 29.51 -2.66 -9.30
N PHE A 17 30.06 -3.04 -8.14
CA PHE A 17 31.48 -2.87 -7.82
C PHE A 17 32.29 -4.17 -7.91
N LEU A 18 31.64 -5.34 -7.87
CA LEU A 18 32.26 -6.66 -7.93
C LEU A 18 31.70 -7.44 -9.12
N GLY A 19 32.50 -8.36 -9.67
CA GLY A 19 32.11 -9.15 -10.84
C GLY A 19 31.98 -10.65 -10.51
N GLY A 20 31.02 -11.31 -11.17
CA GLY A 20 30.88 -12.76 -11.19
C GLY A 20 30.86 -13.42 -9.80
N TYR A 21 31.65 -14.47 -9.62
CA TYR A 21 31.72 -15.26 -8.39
C TYR A 21 32.05 -14.44 -7.14
N THR A 22 32.80 -13.34 -7.28
CA THR A 22 33.18 -12.48 -6.15
C THR A 22 31.99 -11.68 -5.61
N ALA A 23 31.12 -11.20 -6.49
CA ALA A 23 29.88 -10.52 -6.11
C ALA A 23 28.95 -11.48 -5.35
N ALA A 24 28.77 -12.69 -5.87
CA ALA A 24 27.94 -13.71 -5.23
C ALA A 24 28.45 -14.10 -3.83
N LEU A 25 29.76 -14.32 -3.68
CA LEU A 25 30.36 -14.61 -2.38
C LEU A 25 30.20 -13.44 -1.40
N ALA A 26 30.39 -12.20 -1.87
CA ALA A 26 30.21 -11.02 -1.04
C ALA A 26 28.77 -10.89 -0.54
N VAL A 27 27.77 -11.18 -1.38
CA VAL A 27 26.35 -11.13 -1.01
C VAL A 27 25.96 -12.21 -0.01
N LEU A 28 26.47 -13.44 -0.20
CA LEU A 28 26.29 -14.52 0.77
C LEU A 28 26.94 -14.17 2.12
N ALA A 29 28.16 -13.64 2.09
CA ALA A 29 28.91 -13.22 3.28
C ALA A 29 28.23 -12.04 3.99
N LEU A 30 27.62 -11.10 3.25
CA LEU A 30 26.82 -10.01 3.80
C LEU A 30 25.59 -10.54 4.55
N GLY A 31 24.83 -11.46 3.94
CA GLY A 31 23.66 -12.07 4.59
C GLY A 31 24.02 -12.84 5.87
N LEU A 32 25.12 -13.59 5.84
CA LEU A 32 25.63 -14.30 7.01
C LEU A 32 26.18 -13.35 8.08
N GLY A 33 26.99 -12.39 7.67
CA GLY A 33 27.62 -11.41 8.56
C GLY A 33 26.59 -10.54 9.28
N GLU A 34 25.55 -10.12 8.57
CA GLU A 34 24.46 -9.36 9.17
C GLU A 34 23.62 -10.21 10.14
N PHE A 35 23.33 -11.47 9.79
CA PHE A 35 22.71 -12.40 10.73
C PHE A 35 23.52 -12.55 12.01
N LEU A 36 24.84 -12.77 11.90
CA LEU A 36 25.74 -12.91 13.05
C LEU A 36 25.81 -11.61 13.86
N PHE A 37 25.86 -10.45 13.21
CA PHE A 37 25.85 -9.15 13.88
C PHE A 37 24.60 -8.97 14.75
N LEU A 38 23.42 -9.26 14.21
CA LEU A 38 22.16 -9.13 14.96
C LEU A 38 22.05 -10.17 16.08
N LEU A 39 22.56 -11.37 15.86
CA LEU A 39 22.57 -12.42 16.86
C LEU A 39 23.46 -12.04 18.05
N VAL A 40 24.68 -11.57 17.78
CA VAL A 40 25.69 -11.25 18.79
C VAL A 40 25.41 -9.93 19.49
N PHE A 41 25.10 -8.86 18.74
CA PHE A 41 24.99 -7.51 19.30
C PHE A 41 23.56 -7.11 19.68
N ARG A 42 22.54 -7.81 19.20
CA ARG A 42 21.12 -7.50 19.51
C ARG A 42 20.34 -8.67 20.09
N GLY A 43 20.93 -9.87 20.20
CA GLY A 43 20.25 -11.07 20.71
C GLY A 43 19.08 -11.53 19.84
N THR A 44 18.90 -10.98 18.64
CA THR A 44 17.76 -11.25 17.76
C THR A 44 18.11 -12.25 16.67
N LYS A 45 17.31 -13.32 16.53
CA LYS A 45 17.51 -14.34 15.48
C LYS A 45 16.73 -13.97 14.21
N HIS A 46 17.45 -13.77 13.10
CA HIS A 46 16.86 -13.45 11.79
C HIS A 46 17.41 -14.38 10.68
N PRO A 47 17.14 -15.70 10.73
CA PRO A 47 17.68 -16.66 9.77
C PRO A 47 17.26 -16.38 8.31
N ALA A 48 16.18 -15.61 8.12
CA ALA A 48 15.76 -15.13 6.80
C ALA A 48 16.88 -14.37 6.05
N LEU A 49 17.80 -13.69 6.75
CA LEU A 49 18.90 -12.95 6.11
C LEU A 49 19.90 -13.89 5.41
N ILE A 50 20.13 -15.07 5.98
CA ILE A 50 20.97 -16.11 5.35
C ILE A 50 20.30 -16.60 4.07
N LEU A 51 18.98 -16.85 4.13
CA LEU A 51 18.21 -17.29 2.97
C LEU A 51 18.16 -16.20 1.89
N GLU A 52 17.96 -14.94 2.25
CA GLU A 52 18.00 -13.80 1.32
C GLU A 52 19.36 -13.70 0.63
N GLY A 53 20.46 -13.73 1.40
CA GLY A 53 21.82 -13.71 0.85
C GLY A 53 22.11 -14.91 -0.05
N ALA A 54 21.68 -16.12 0.35
CA ALA A 54 21.89 -17.33 -0.44
C ALA A 54 21.10 -17.32 -1.76
N VAL A 55 19.85 -16.88 -1.74
CA VAL A 55 19.00 -16.79 -2.95
C VAL A 55 19.58 -15.76 -3.92
N LEU A 56 19.98 -14.58 -3.43
CA LEU A 56 20.57 -13.53 -4.27
C LEU A 56 21.94 -13.94 -4.82
N ALA A 57 22.80 -14.56 -4.00
CA ALA A 57 24.08 -15.10 -4.45
C ALA A 57 23.89 -16.20 -5.51
N SER A 58 22.91 -17.10 -5.33
CA SER A 58 22.60 -18.15 -6.30
C SER A 58 22.10 -17.56 -7.62
N ALA A 59 21.28 -16.50 -7.58
CA ALA A 59 20.82 -15.81 -8.78
C ALA A 59 21.99 -15.17 -9.53
N GLY A 60 22.93 -14.54 -8.81
CA GLY A 60 24.15 -13.99 -9.38
C GLY A 60 25.04 -15.05 -10.04
N LEU A 61 25.30 -16.16 -9.34
CA LEU A 61 26.09 -17.28 -9.88
C LEU A 61 25.43 -17.91 -11.12
N ALA A 62 24.13 -18.19 -11.06
CA ALA A 62 23.40 -18.75 -12.19
C ALA A 62 23.39 -17.77 -13.38
N GLY A 63 23.27 -16.46 -13.12
CA GLY A 63 23.39 -15.42 -14.13
C GLY A 63 24.76 -15.43 -14.83
N GLU A 64 25.85 -15.54 -14.06
CA GLU A 64 27.22 -15.62 -14.58
C GLU A 64 27.43 -16.88 -15.43
N MET A 65 26.96 -18.03 -14.94
CA MET A 65 27.05 -19.30 -15.69
C MET A 65 26.28 -19.23 -17.01
N LEU A 66 25.10 -18.61 -17.02
CA LEU A 66 24.30 -18.42 -18.22
C LEU A 66 24.95 -17.41 -19.18
N ALA A 67 25.54 -16.34 -18.66
CA ALA A 67 26.29 -15.38 -19.46
C ALA A 67 27.48 -16.04 -20.17
N ALA A 68 28.20 -16.94 -19.49
CA ALA A 68 29.30 -17.73 -20.08
C ALA A 68 28.82 -18.66 -21.21
N LEU A 69 27.55 -19.07 -21.20
CA LEU A 69 26.90 -19.85 -22.27
C LEU A 69 26.32 -18.96 -23.39
N GLY A 70 26.57 -17.65 -23.35
CA GLY A 70 26.11 -16.70 -24.36
C GLY A 70 24.74 -16.09 -24.08
N TYR A 71 24.21 -16.20 -22.86
CA TYR A 71 22.93 -15.60 -22.43
C TYR A 71 23.16 -14.36 -21.55
N SER A 72 23.63 -13.28 -22.16
CA SER A 72 23.92 -12.03 -21.45
C SER A 72 22.65 -11.38 -20.89
N GLY A 73 22.69 -10.98 -19.61
CA GLY A 73 21.56 -10.38 -18.89
C GLY A 73 20.66 -11.37 -18.14
N ALA A 74 20.99 -12.67 -18.15
CA ALA A 74 20.21 -13.70 -17.46
C ALA A 74 20.10 -13.49 -15.94
N GLY A 75 21.10 -12.88 -15.30
CA GLY A 75 21.06 -12.54 -13.87
C GLY A 75 19.89 -11.62 -13.52
N TYR A 76 19.63 -10.59 -14.34
CA TYR A 76 18.50 -9.68 -14.15
C TYR A 76 17.16 -10.41 -14.26
N VAL A 77 17.04 -11.30 -15.25
CA VAL A 77 15.84 -12.12 -15.44
C VAL A 77 15.57 -13.01 -14.23
N LEU A 78 16.60 -13.69 -13.71
CA LEU A 78 16.47 -14.52 -12.52
C LEU A 78 16.04 -13.70 -11.31
N LEU A 79 16.62 -12.51 -11.13
CA LEU A 79 16.27 -11.62 -10.03
C LEU A 79 14.80 -11.17 -10.12
N GLU A 80 14.32 -10.78 -11.29
CA GLU A 80 12.93 -10.40 -11.50
C GLU A 80 11.97 -11.56 -11.22
N LEU A 81 12.28 -12.77 -11.68
CA LEU A 81 11.45 -13.94 -11.41
C LEU A 81 11.43 -14.32 -9.92
N ILE A 82 12.56 -14.16 -9.22
CA ILE A 82 12.63 -14.34 -7.76
C ILE A 82 11.76 -13.30 -7.05
N LEU A 83 11.90 -12.01 -7.40
CA LEU A 83 11.10 -10.93 -6.80
C LEU A 83 9.60 -11.12 -7.07
N ALA A 84 9.23 -11.53 -8.28
CA ALA A 84 7.87 -11.91 -8.64
C ALA A 84 7.35 -13.04 -7.75
N GLY A 85 8.13 -14.12 -7.62
CA GLY A 85 7.80 -15.26 -6.77
C GLY A 85 7.61 -14.85 -5.31
N VAL A 86 8.53 -14.07 -4.75
CA VAL A 86 8.45 -13.58 -3.36
C VAL A 86 7.19 -12.75 -3.15
N LEU A 87 6.88 -11.81 -4.04
CA LEU A 87 5.70 -10.94 -3.90
C LEU A 87 4.38 -11.71 -4.05
N LEU A 88 4.28 -12.61 -5.03
CA LEU A 88 3.07 -13.39 -5.29
C LEU A 88 2.85 -14.47 -4.21
N ILE A 89 3.87 -15.26 -3.87
CA ILE A 89 3.77 -16.34 -2.88
C ILE A 89 3.51 -15.75 -1.49
N SER A 90 4.19 -14.66 -1.11
CA SER A 90 3.96 -14.03 0.19
C SER A 90 2.52 -13.51 0.33
N THR A 91 1.95 -12.97 -0.75
CA THR A 91 0.55 -12.52 -0.77
C THR A 91 -0.42 -13.70 -0.73
N ALA A 92 -0.17 -14.77 -1.49
CA ALA A 92 -0.98 -15.98 -1.47
C ALA A 92 -1.01 -16.65 -0.08
N ARG A 93 0.10 -16.55 0.68
CA ARG A 93 0.18 -17.00 2.09
C ARG A 93 -0.47 -16.04 3.10
N GLY A 94 -1.12 -14.98 2.62
CA GLY A 94 -1.76 -13.96 3.46
C GLY A 94 -0.78 -13.07 4.22
N LYS A 95 0.51 -13.12 3.93
CA LYS A 95 1.57 -12.34 4.60
C LYS A 95 2.37 -11.55 3.56
N PRO A 96 1.78 -10.50 2.94
CA PRO A 96 2.44 -9.77 1.85
C PRO A 96 3.79 -9.24 2.31
N TRP A 97 4.87 -9.66 1.65
CA TRP A 97 6.23 -9.28 2.04
C TRP A 97 6.41 -7.76 2.03
N LEU A 98 5.81 -7.09 1.04
CA LEU A 98 5.86 -5.64 0.91
C LEU A 98 5.23 -4.90 2.10
N ALA A 99 4.19 -5.48 2.73
CA ALA A 99 3.60 -4.92 3.96
C ALA A 99 4.58 -4.95 5.12
N SER A 100 5.41 -5.99 5.20
CA SER A 100 6.48 -6.05 6.20
C SER A 100 7.59 -5.04 5.96
N GLN A 101 7.82 -4.63 4.70
CA GLN A 101 8.81 -3.61 4.35
C GLN A 101 8.28 -2.20 4.60
N MET A 102 7.03 -1.91 4.21
CA MET A 102 6.42 -0.59 4.36
C MET A 102 6.19 -0.19 5.81
N LYS A 103 5.86 -1.14 6.70
CA LYS A 103 5.79 -0.91 8.15
C LYS A 103 7.10 -0.38 8.76
N ARG A 104 8.22 -0.49 8.04
CA ARG A 104 9.54 -0.03 8.48
C ARG A 104 9.84 1.41 8.08
N VAL A 105 8.99 2.03 7.24
CA VAL A 105 9.11 3.42 6.83
C VAL A 105 8.14 4.26 7.67
N ALA A 106 8.69 5.07 8.57
CA ALA A 106 7.90 5.98 9.40
C ALA A 106 7.07 6.94 8.52
N GLY A 107 5.78 7.06 8.79
CA GLY A 107 4.86 7.90 8.00
C GLY A 107 4.12 7.18 6.87
N PHE A 108 4.44 5.91 6.58
CA PHE A 108 3.75 5.12 5.56
C PHE A 108 2.85 4.04 6.19
N SER A 109 1.56 4.36 6.41
CA SER A 109 0.56 3.41 6.90
C SER A 109 -0.47 3.11 5.80
N ALA A 110 -0.10 2.24 4.87
CA ALA A 110 -1.07 1.66 3.94
C ALA A 110 -1.82 0.49 4.61
N GLY A 111 -3.12 0.39 4.39
CA GLY A 111 -3.91 -0.76 4.85
C GLY A 111 -3.36 -2.08 4.31
N ARG A 112 -3.54 -3.17 5.07
CA ARG A 112 -3.03 -4.51 4.71
C ARG A 112 -3.56 -4.98 3.35
N GLU A 113 -4.82 -4.69 3.04
CA GLU A 113 -5.45 -5.01 1.76
C GLU A 113 -4.79 -4.27 0.60
N PHE A 114 -4.63 -2.95 0.70
CA PHE A 114 -3.95 -2.15 -0.33
C PHE A 114 -2.52 -2.62 -0.55
N THR A 115 -1.82 -2.98 0.52
CA THR A 115 -0.44 -3.45 0.40
C THR A 115 -0.34 -4.85 -0.21
N GLY A 116 -1.32 -5.73 0.06
CA GLY A 116 -1.45 -7.02 -0.61
C GLY A 116 -1.69 -6.85 -2.11
N GLU A 117 -2.61 -5.95 -2.48
CA GLU A 117 -2.87 -5.65 -3.89
C GLU A 117 -1.66 -5.07 -4.61
N MET A 118 -0.95 -4.13 -3.97
CA MET A 118 0.28 -3.58 -4.51
C MET A 118 1.34 -4.67 -4.69
N SER A 119 1.44 -5.61 -3.75
CA SER A 119 2.35 -6.76 -3.86
C SER A 119 1.99 -7.65 -5.05
N ILE A 120 0.69 -7.92 -5.28
CA ILE A 120 0.23 -8.71 -6.44
C ILE A 120 0.58 -8.00 -7.74
N VAL A 121 0.21 -6.72 -7.86
CA VAL A 121 0.44 -5.94 -9.10
C VAL A 121 1.93 -5.85 -9.40
N MET A 122 2.76 -5.51 -8.42
CA MET A 122 4.22 -5.48 -8.61
C MET A 122 4.79 -6.86 -8.92
N GLY A 123 4.30 -7.91 -8.26
CA GLY A 123 4.70 -9.29 -8.54
C GLY A 123 4.37 -9.71 -9.98
N LEU A 124 3.21 -9.31 -10.50
CA LEU A 124 2.83 -9.53 -11.90
C LEU A 124 3.69 -8.71 -12.87
N VAL A 125 4.03 -7.47 -12.54
CA VAL A 125 4.95 -6.65 -13.36
C VAL A 125 6.30 -7.36 -13.50
N PHE A 126 6.91 -7.78 -12.38
CA PHE A 126 8.18 -8.51 -12.41
C PHE A 126 8.06 -9.85 -13.15
N LEU A 127 6.95 -10.57 -12.99
CA LEU A 127 6.74 -11.84 -13.68
C LEU A 127 6.64 -11.65 -15.19
N SER A 128 5.78 -10.73 -15.64
CA SER A 128 5.56 -10.45 -17.06
C SER A 128 6.82 -9.89 -17.72
N HIS A 129 7.52 -8.99 -17.04
CA HIS A 129 8.78 -8.44 -17.52
C HIS A 129 9.88 -9.50 -17.59
N GLY A 130 10.06 -10.29 -16.52
CA GLY A 130 11.04 -11.36 -16.47
C GLY A 130 10.80 -12.44 -17.53
N ILE A 131 9.55 -12.85 -17.76
CA ILE A 131 9.20 -13.79 -18.85
C ILE A 131 9.52 -13.20 -20.22
N LEU A 132 9.15 -11.93 -20.46
CA LEU A 132 9.45 -11.25 -21.72
C LEU A 132 10.95 -11.21 -21.99
N LEU A 133 11.75 -10.84 -20.97
CA LEU A 133 13.20 -10.83 -21.07
C LEU A 133 13.78 -12.23 -21.26
N ALA A 134 13.26 -13.24 -20.56
CA ALA A 134 13.68 -14.63 -20.74
C ALA A 134 13.47 -15.10 -22.19
N ILE A 135 12.32 -14.79 -22.78
CA ILE A 135 12.03 -15.10 -24.19
C ILE A 135 13.04 -14.38 -25.10
N LEU A 136 13.31 -13.10 -24.87
CA LEU A 136 14.29 -12.34 -25.65
C LEU A 136 15.70 -12.92 -25.54
N ILE A 137 16.12 -13.35 -24.34
CA ILE A 137 17.41 -14.02 -24.13
C ILE A 137 17.48 -15.31 -24.93
N VAL A 138 16.44 -16.14 -24.88
CA VAL A 138 16.43 -17.41 -25.63
C VAL A 138 16.49 -17.16 -27.14
N LEU A 139 15.83 -16.10 -27.64
CA LEU A 139 15.78 -15.80 -29.07
C LEU A 139 17.02 -15.07 -29.61
N LYS A 140 17.65 -14.21 -28.81
CA LYS A 140 18.71 -13.29 -29.26
C LYS A 140 20.05 -13.45 -28.53
N GLY A 141 20.14 -14.35 -27.54
CA GLY A 141 21.29 -14.52 -26.66
C GLY A 141 21.56 -13.35 -25.71
N SER A 142 20.81 -12.24 -25.82
CA SER A 142 21.10 -11.05 -25.04
C SER A 142 19.86 -10.19 -24.80
N VAL A 143 19.88 -9.45 -23.69
CA VAL A 143 18.92 -8.39 -23.41
C VAL A 143 19.57 -7.03 -23.63
N PRO A 144 19.05 -6.18 -24.53
CA PRO A 144 19.48 -4.79 -24.59
C PRO A 144 19.01 -4.05 -23.34
N VAL A 145 19.97 -3.56 -22.54
CA VAL A 145 19.72 -2.91 -21.24
C VAL A 145 18.72 -1.76 -21.34
N MET A 146 18.89 -0.85 -22.30
CA MET A 146 17.96 0.27 -22.50
C MET A 146 16.55 -0.19 -22.87
N GLY A 147 16.44 -1.26 -23.67
CA GLY A 147 15.15 -1.86 -24.01
C GLY A 147 14.44 -2.41 -22.78
N ALA A 148 15.15 -3.17 -21.94
CA ALA A 148 14.62 -3.70 -20.69
C ALA A 148 14.20 -2.61 -19.70
N ILE A 149 14.99 -1.55 -19.54
CA ILE A 149 14.63 -0.43 -18.67
C ILE A 149 13.35 0.25 -19.18
N LEU A 150 13.25 0.53 -20.48
CA LEU A 150 12.07 1.18 -21.05
C LEU A 150 10.81 0.32 -20.90
N THR A 151 10.90 -0.99 -21.18
CA THR A 151 9.76 -1.90 -21.00
C THR A 151 9.33 -1.99 -19.53
N PHE A 152 10.29 -2.07 -18.60
CA PHE A 152 9.99 -2.06 -17.18
C PHE A 152 9.30 -0.76 -16.74
N VAL A 153 9.83 0.39 -17.16
CA VAL A 153 9.25 1.71 -16.83
C VAL A 153 7.81 1.81 -17.33
N VAL A 154 7.53 1.38 -18.56
CA VAL A 154 6.18 1.37 -19.12
C VAL A 154 5.24 0.48 -18.28
N LEU A 155 5.65 -0.76 -17.98
CA LEU A 155 4.86 -1.67 -17.16
C LEU A 155 4.62 -1.12 -15.75
N TYR A 156 5.64 -0.52 -15.14
CA TYR A 156 5.56 0.11 -13.84
C TYR A 156 4.58 1.29 -13.82
N LEU A 157 4.65 2.17 -14.83
CA LEU A 157 3.72 3.29 -14.95
C LEU A 157 2.26 2.83 -15.13
N LEU A 158 2.04 1.79 -15.95
CA LEU A 158 0.72 1.18 -16.12
C LEU A 158 0.19 0.59 -14.80
N ALA A 159 1.04 -0.10 -14.04
CA ALA A 159 0.69 -0.63 -12.72
C ALA A 159 0.33 0.48 -11.72
N VAL A 160 1.14 1.56 -11.65
CA VAL A 160 0.86 2.71 -10.79
C VAL A 160 -0.45 3.39 -11.19
N PHE A 161 -0.70 3.56 -12.49
CA PHE A 161 -1.94 4.17 -12.98
C PHE A 161 -3.16 3.30 -12.66
N HIS A 162 -3.07 1.99 -12.85
CA HIS A 162 -4.11 1.03 -12.48
C HIS A 162 -4.44 1.11 -10.97
N LEU A 163 -3.42 1.06 -10.11
CA LEU A 163 -3.60 1.17 -8.66
C LEU A 163 -4.22 2.51 -8.25
N ARG A 164 -3.80 3.62 -8.87
CA ARG A 164 -4.39 4.95 -8.61
C ARG A 164 -5.86 5.01 -9.01
N ILE A 165 -6.23 4.48 -10.17
CA ILE A 165 -7.64 4.44 -10.59
C ILE A 165 -8.46 3.61 -9.60
N LYS A 166 -7.98 2.41 -9.26
CA LYS A 166 -8.67 1.52 -8.32
C LYS A 166 -8.84 2.16 -6.95
N GLN A 167 -7.81 2.83 -6.45
CA GLN A 167 -7.86 3.55 -5.18
C GLN A 167 -8.86 4.72 -5.22
N ARG A 168 -8.88 5.50 -6.31
CA ARG A 168 -9.87 6.57 -6.50
C ARG A 168 -11.29 6.02 -6.55
N ARG A 169 -11.50 4.91 -7.24
CA ARG A 169 -12.80 4.25 -7.32
C ARG A 169 -13.27 3.77 -5.95
N ARG A 170 -12.42 3.06 -5.20
CA ARG A 170 -12.71 2.67 -3.81
C ARG A 170 -13.02 3.86 -2.93
N SER A 171 -12.22 4.92 -3.01
CA SER A 171 -12.48 6.14 -2.25
C SER A 171 -13.82 6.78 -2.58
N ARG A 172 -14.34 6.63 -3.82
CA ARG A 172 -15.68 7.11 -4.21
C ARG A 172 -16.79 6.17 -3.79
N GLU A 173 -16.55 4.86 -3.79
CA GLU A 173 -17.51 3.83 -3.35
C GLU A 173 -17.67 3.82 -1.83
N SER A 174 -16.59 4.04 -1.09
CA SER A 174 -16.58 4.20 0.36
C SER A 174 -16.75 5.66 0.82
N ALA A 175 -17.07 6.58 -0.09
CA ALA A 175 -17.37 7.96 0.28
C ALA A 175 -18.75 8.00 0.94
N PRO A 176 -18.92 8.80 2.01
CA PRO A 176 -20.25 9.14 2.52
C PRO A 176 -21.12 9.71 1.40
N ARG A 177 -22.41 9.36 1.37
CA ARG A 177 -23.39 9.92 0.43
C ARG A 177 -24.66 10.34 1.15
N LEU A 178 -25.32 11.37 0.62
CA LEU A 178 -26.69 11.71 1.00
C LEU A 178 -27.62 11.26 -0.11
N VAL A 179 -28.60 10.44 0.21
CA VAL A 179 -29.66 9.95 -0.69
C VAL A 179 -30.98 10.59 -0.26
N LYS A 180 -31.88 10.87 -1.22
CA LYS A 180 -33.23 11.38 -0.88
C LYS A 180 -34.03 10.30 -0.17
N GLY A 181 -34.53 10.61 1.02
CA GLY A 181 -35.51 9.83 1.75
C GLY A 181 -36.94 10.35 1.51
N GLU A 182 -37.84 9.95 2.41
CA GLU A 182 -39.23 10.43 2.43
C GLU A 182 -39.30 11.83 3.08
N GLU A 183 -40.32 12.61 2.70
CA GLU A 183 -40.69 13.89 3.35
C GLU A 183 -39.53 14.89 3.54
N ASP A 184 -38.79 15.19 2.46
CA ASP A 184 -37.63 16.12 2.44
C ASP A 184 -36.41 15.72 3.29
N ARG A 185 -36.42 14.52 3.89
CA ARG A 185 -35.29 14.01 4.64
C ARG A 185 -34.21 13.46 3.71
N LEU A 186 -32.95 13.62 4.12
CA LEU A 186 -31.79 13.03 3.47
C LEU A 186 -31.25 11.89 4.34
N ILE A 187 -30.92 10.79 3.69
CA ILE A 187 -30.36 9.60 4.32
C ILE A 187 -28.85 9.62 4.13
N LEU A 188 -28.09 9.56 5.23
CA LEU A 188 -26.65 9.40 5.19
C LEU A 188 -26.29 7.93 5.07
N GLU A 189 -25.59 7.59 3.99
CA GLU A 189 -25.12 6.25 3.69
C GLU A 189 -23.60 6.21 3.67
N LEU A 190 -23.04 5.10 4.16
CA LEU A 190 -21.63 4.76 4.03
C LEU A 190 -21.52 3.30 3.57
N SER A 191 -20.95 3.08 2.38
CA SER A 191 -20.81 1.73 1.83
C SER A 191 -22.13 0.94 1.81
N GLU A 192 -23.22 1.60 1.38
CA GLU A 192 -24.59 1.05 1.30
C GLU A 192 -25.25 0.77 2.67
N GLU A 193 -24.57 1.03 3.78
CA GLU A 193 -25.15 1.00 5.12
C GLU A 193 -25.83 2.35 5.44
N LYS A 194 -27.15 2.32 5.69
CA LYS A 194 -27.91 3.49 6.16
C LYS A 194 -27.51 3.84 7.59
N LEU A 195 -26.90 5.00 7.79
CA LEU A 195 -26.46 5.45 9.10
C LEU A 195 -27.53 6.27 9.86
N GLY A 196 -28.38 6.99 9.13
CA GLY A 196 -29.43 7.82 9.72
C GLY A 196 -30.10 8.74 8.68
N SER A 197 -31.19 9.36 9.08
CA SER A 197 -31.93 10.38 8.33
C SER A 197 -31.80 11.75 9.00
N MET A 198 -31.79 12.81 8.20
CA MET A 198 -31.76 14.19 8.70
C MET A 198 -32.32 15.16 7.67
N VAL A 199 -32.79 16.32 8.13
CA VAL A 199 -33.07 17.47 7.26
C VAL A 199 -31.82 18.35 7.22
N LEU A 200 -31.38 18.71 6.01
CA LEU A 200 -30.09 19.34 5.80
C LEU A 200 -30.21 20.55 4.88
N LYS A 201 -29.81 21.72 5.38
CA LYS A 201 -29.74 22.96 4.60
C LYS A 201 -28.28 23.29 4.31
N LEU A 202 -27.88 23.05 3.06
CA LEU A 202 -26.51 23.28 2.60
C LEU A 202 -26.17 24.78 2.54
N GLY A 203 -24.96 25.12 2.98
CA GLY A 203 -24.40 26.46 2.94
C GLY A 203 -22.94 26.45 3.38
N THR A 204 -22.32 27.63 3.56
CA THR A 204 -20.97 27.73 4.14
C THR A 204 -20.92 27.13 5.56
N VAL A 205 -22.00 27.35 6.31
CA VAL A 205 -22.34 26.62 7.53
C VAL A 205 -23.55 25.76 7.19
N THR A 206 -23.39 24.45 7.23
CA THR A 206 -24.50 23.53 6.98
C THR A 206 -25.33 23.40 8.24
N ILE A 207 -26.64 23.61 8.11
CA ILE A 207 -27.59 23.45 9.21
C ILE A 207 -28.20 22.06 9.08
N VAL A 208 -28.16 21.31 10.17
CA VAL A 208 -28.71 19.96 10.29
C VAL A 208 -29.79 19.99 11.36
N THR A 209 -30.96 19.47 11.03
CA THR A 209 -32.13 19.42 11.89
C THR A 209 -32.77 18.04 11.81
N ASP A 210 -33.57 17.69 12.83
CA ASP A 210 -34.42 16.50 12.82
C ASP A 210 -33.63 15.21 12.49
N VAL A 211 -32.63 14.93 13.32
CA VAL A 211 -31.68 13.82 13.12
C VAL A 211 -32.23 12.55 13.75
N GLU A 212 -32.38 11.51 12.94
CA GLU A 212 -32.66 10.14 13.37
C GLU A 212 -31.50 9.23 13.01
N ILE A 213 -30.87 8.65 14.03
CA ILE A 213 -29.77 7.71 13.85
C ILE A 213 -30.35 6.31 13.78
N ALA A 214 -29.89 5.49 12.83
CA ALA A 214 -30.39 4.13 12.68
C ALA A 214 -30.09 3.27 13.93
N GLU A 215 -30.97 2.32 14.22
CA GLU A 215 -30.89 1.50 15.42
C GLU A 215 -29.55 0.73 15.51
N ASN A 216 -29.00 0.62 16.72
CA ASN A 216 -27.73 -0.05 17.02
C ASN A 216 -26.47 0.58 16.39
N LEU A 217 -26.57 1.78 15.81
CA LEU A 217 -25.40 2.49 15.30
C LEU A 217 -24.80 3.46 16.34
N PRO A 218 -23.47 3.47 16.50
CA PRO A 218 -22.84 4.46 17.36
C PRO A 218 -23.01 5.86 16.80
N VAL A 219 -23.47 6.79 17.64
CA VAL A 219 -23.64 8.22 17.30
C VAL A 219 -22.35 8.82 16.73
N HIS A 220 -21.18 8.46 17.29
CA HIS A 220 -19.88 8.93 16.77
C HIS A 220 -19.64 8.55 15.31
N LYS A 221 -20.04 7.33 14.89
CA LYS A 221 -19.88 6.84 13.51
C LYS A 221 -20.73 7.66 12.55
N PHE A 222 -21.95 8.01 12.95
CA PHE A 222 -22.82 8.91 12.20
C PHE A 222 -22.20 10.31 12.06
N LEU A 223 -21.79 10.93 13.17
CA LEU A 223 -21.22 12.28 13.18
C LEU A 223 -19.94 12.38 12.34
N GLU A 224 -19.00 11.45 12.52
CA GLU A 224 -17.75 11.43 11.76
C GLU A 224 -18.01 11.28 10.25
N THR A 225 -18.97 10.43 9.89
CA THR A 225 -19.34 10.21 8.48
C THR A 225 -19.98 11.44 7.87
N LEU A 226 -20.87 12.11 8.61
CA LEU A 226 -21.51 13.36 8.18
C LEU A 226 -20.48 14.49 8.01
N GLU A 227 -19.57 14.66 8.96
CA GLU A 227 -18.49 15.64 8.88
C GLU A 227 -17.61 15.38 7.65
N ARG A 228 -17.28 14.11 7.38
CA ARG A 228 -16.50 13.70 6.21
C ARG A 228 -17.24 14.01 4.91
N TYR A 229 -18.56 13.78 4.85
CA TYR A 229 -19.40 14.18 3.73
C TYR A 229 -19.35 15.69 3.50
N LEU A 230 -19.58 16.49 4.55
CA LEU A 230 -19.65 17.95 4.45
C LEU A 230 -18.31 18.58 4.08
N LYS A 231 -17.19 18.04 4.60
CA LYS A 231 -15.84 18.42 4.16
C LYS A 231 -15.61 18.17 2.68
N TYR A 232 -16.06 17.02 2.18
CA TYR A 232 -15.96 16.67 0.76
C TYR A 232 -16.77 17.63 -0.12
N GLN A 233 -17.91 18.13 0.37
CA GLN A 233 -18.73 19.15 -0.31
C GLN A 233 -18.20 20.59 -0.15
N GLY A 234 -17.09 20.79 0.58
CA GLY A 234 -16.49 22.11 0.79
C GLY A 234 -17.17 22.97 1.87
N CYS A 235 -17.99 22.38 2.75
CA CYS A 235 -18.57 23.08 3.89
C CYS A 235 -17.49 23.39 4.94
N ARG A 236 -17.58 24.56 5.60
CA ARG A 236 -16.59 25.00 6.60
C ARG A 236 -17.01 24.71 8.03
N ALA A 237 -18.30 24.56 8.27
CA ALA A 237 -18.84 24.25 9.58
C ALA A 237 -20.17 23.50 9.46
N VAL A 238 -20.51 22.79 10.52
CA VAL A 238 -21.78 22.09 10.70
C VAL A 238 -22.44 22.55 11.98
N ARG A 239 -23.75 22.78 11.92
CA ARG A 239 -24.57 23.20 13.06
C ARG A 239 -25.79 22.31 13.21
N PHE A 240 -25.97 21.72 14.39
CA PHE A 240 -27.23 21.09 14.79
C PHE A 240 -28.08 22.09 15.57
N THR A 241 -29.27 22.43 15.08
CA THR A 241 -30.18 23.34 15.81
C THR A 241 -31.06 22.61 16.81
N VAL A 242 -31.35 21.33 16.54
CA VAL A 242 -32.10 20.42 17.41
C VAL A 242 -31.31 19.13 17.52
N TRP A 243 -31.12 18.64 18.74
CA TRP A 243 -30.41 17.40 19.03
C TRP A 243 -31.10 16.70 20.20
N ASP A 244 -31.67 15.54 19.91
CA ASP A 244 -32.45 14.77 20.89
C ASP A 244 -31.63 13.63 21.52
N GLY A 245 -30.36 13.48 21.12
CA GLY A 245 -29.42 12.52 21.69
C GLY A 245 -28.63 13.07 22.89
N ASP A 246 -27.67 12.29 23.37
CA ASP A 246 -26.79 12.69 24.48
C ASP A 246 -25.85 13.85 24.07
N GLU A 247 -25.93 14.97 24.81
CA GLU A 247 -25.10 16.16 24.61
C GLU A 247 -23.61 15.86 24.83
N ILE A 248 -23.27 14.93 25.74
CA ILE A 248 -21.87 14.57 26.05
C ILE A 248 -21.18 14.01 24.80
N THR A 249 -21.92 13.26 23.97
CA THR A 249 -21.35 12.67 22.75
C THR A 249 -20.97 13.75 21.73
N LEU A 250 -21.73 14.84 21.64
CA LEU A 250 -21.40 15.98 20.79
C LEU A 250 -20.17 16.72 21.30
N GLU A 251 -20.07 16.96 22.61
CA GLU A 251 -18.90 17.60 23.23
C GLU A 251 -17.63 16.78 23.01
N MET A 252 -17.69 15.46 23.24
CA MET A 252 -16.58 14.55 22.97
C MET A 252 -16.19 14.51 21.49
N SER A 253 -17.16 14.73 20.60
CA SER A 253 -16.94 14.87 19.15
C SER A 253 -16.44 16.26 18.77
N GLY A 254 -16.26 17.20 19.71
CA GLY A 254 -15.68 18.52 19.50
C GLY A 254 -16.68 19.62 19.11
N TYR A 255 -17.98 19.38 19.26
CA TYR A 255 -19.01 20.40 19.07
C TYR A 255 -19.04 21.35 20.28
N ARG A 256 -19.36 22.62 20.01
CA ARG A 256 -19.53 23.66 21.03
C ARG A 256 -20.97 24.14 21.05
N LYS A 257 -21.55 24.22 22.25
CA LYS A 257 -22.90 24.78 22.45
C LYS A 257 -22.89 26.29 22.19
N THR A 258 -23.83 26.76 21.38
CA THR A 258 -24.05 28.18 21.07
C THR A 258 -25.54 28.50 21.19
N PRO A 259 -25.95 29.78 21.23
CA PRO A 259 -27.38 30.15 21.27
C PRO A 259 -28.19 29.64 20.05
N ALA A 260 -27.51 29.34 18.94
CA ALA A 260 -28.14 28.82 17.72
C ALA A 260 -28.08 27.28 17.63
N GLY A 261 -27.63 26.58 18.69
CA GLY A 261 -27.45 25.13 18.72
C GLY A 261 -25.98 24.70 18.83
N TRP A 262 -25.69 23.46 18.47
CA TRP A 262 -24.36 22.85 18.56
C TRP A 262 -23.57 23.07 17.27
N ASN A 263 -22.36 23.63 17.37
CA ASN A 263 -21.56 24.02 16.20
C ASN A 263 -20.16 23.40 16.23
N LYS A 264 -19.67 22.98 15.05
CA LYS A 264 -18.31 22.50 14.87
C LYS A 264 -17.72 23.02 13.55
N ILE A 265 -16.48 23.49 13.60
CA ILE A 265 -15.69 23.85 12.41
C ILE A 265 -15.12 22.56 11.82
N LEU A 266 -15.25 22.40 10.51
CA LEU A 266 -14.86 21.21 9.76
C LEU A 266 -13.41 21.32 9.26
#